data_AF-A0A2V7E8Y5-F1
#
_entry.id   AF-A0A2V7E8Y5-F1
#
_cell.length_a   1.000
_cell.length_b   1.000
_cell.length_c   1.000
_cell.angle_alpha   90.00
_cell.angle_beta   90.00
_cell.angle_gamma   90.00
#
_symmetry.space_group_name_H-M   'P 1'
#
loop_
_entity.id
_entity.type
_entity.pdbx_description
1 polymer ?
#
loop_
_entity_poly.entity_id
_entity_poly.type
_entity_poly.pdbx_seq_one_letter_code
_entity_poly.pdbx_strand_id
1 'polypeptide(L)'
;MFGFGMSTCFFCERRVPKKTVFRGQDPNEVTICVDCYEKWAQDGRQCSHCKTIFHGPQDLAAFFKPRPGFGHADCGGVRLTR
;
A
#
# COMPACT_ATOMS: atom_id res chain seq x y z
N MET A 1 -7.27 15.94 20.36
CA MET A 1 -8.47 15.71 19.53
C MET A 1 -8.29 14.38 18.82
N PHE A 2 -9.07 13.37 19.22
CA PHE A 2 -8.84 11.96 18.90
C PHE A 2 -9.34 11.59 17.50
N GLY A 3 -8.54 10.81 16.78
CA GLY A 3 -8.73 10.49 15.37
C GLY A 3 -9.91 9.57 15.08
N PHE A 4 -11.01 10.15 14.61
CA PHE A 4 -12.16 9.43 14.06
C PHE A 4 -12.33 9.72 12.56
N GLY A 5 -11.27 9.49 11.80
CA GLY A 5 -11.35 9.50 10.34
C GLY A 5 -11.41 8.09 9.79
N MET A 6 -12.37 7.81 8.92
CA MET A 6 -12.35 6.61 8.06
C MET A 6 -11.65 6.97 6.76
N SER A 7 -10.94 6.02 6.17
CA SER A 7 -10.39 6.09 4.82
C SER A 7 -10.87 4.90 4.00
N THR A 8 -10.94 5.07 2.69
CA THR A 8 -11.25 3.98 1.75
C THR A 8 -9.96 3.31 1.32
N CYS A 9 -9.89 1.99 1.46
CA CYS A 9 -8.75 1.22 0.96
C CYS A 9 -8.75 1.21 -0.56
N PHE A 10 -7.63 1.57 -1.18
CA PHE A 10 -7.45 1.61 -2.63
C PHE A 10 -7.57 0.23 -3.30
N PHE A 11 -7.25 -0.85 -2.58
CA PHE A 11 -7.28 -2.22 -3.13
C PHE A 11 -8.62 -2.94 -3.00
N CYS A 12 -9.31 -2.77 -1.87
CA CYS A 12 -10.55 -3.51 -1.58
C CYS A 12 -11.77 -2.60 -1.38
N GLU A 13 -11.61 -1.29 -1.54
CA GLU A 13 -12.68 -0.27 -1.46
C GLU A 13 -13.42 -0.23 -0.11
N ARG A 14 -12.98 -1.00 0.88
CA ARG A 14 -13.55 -1.00 2.24
C ARG A 14 -13.17 0.26 2.99
N ARG A 15 -14.13 0.79 3.77
CA ARG A 15 -13.88 1.87 4.73
C ARG A 15 -13.22 1.30 5.97
N VAL A 16 -12.04 1.83 6.32
CA VAL A 16 -11.22 1.38 7.44
C VAL A 16 -10.74 2.58 8.28
N PRO A 17 -10.45 2.39 9.58
CA PRO A 17 -9.93 3.46 10.42
C PRO A 17 -8.61 4.03 9.89
N LYS A 18 -8.48 5.35 9.82
CA LYS A 18 -7.25 6.05 9.36
C LYS A 18 -5.98 5.72 10.15
N LYS A 19 -6.10 5.11 11.33
CA LYS A 19 -4.98 4.67 12.17
C LYS A 19 -4.45 3.27 11.80
N THR A 20 -5.19 2.51 10.98
CA THR A 20 -4.88 1.12 10.61
C THR A 20 -4.62 1.01 9.10
N VAL A 21 -3.98 2.01 8.52
CA VAL A 21 -3.74 2.07 7.07
C VAL A 21 -2.35 2.56 6.76
N PHE A 22 -1.80 2.12 5.64
CA PHE A 22 -0.66 2.74 4.98
C PHE A 22 -1.18 3.86 4.07
N ARG A 23 -0.45 4.97 3.98
CA ARG A 23 -0.78 6.15 3.18
C ARG A 23 0.32 6.45 2.18
N GLY A 24 -0.05 6.84 0.97
CA GLY A 24 0.88 7.40 0.01
C GLY A 24 1.46 8.72 0.50
N GLN A 25 2.75 8.96 0.26
CA GLN A 25 3.39 10.26 0.53
C GLN A 25 3.02 11.34 -0.51
N ASP A 26 2.61 10.93 -1.70
CA ASP A 26 2.21 11.84 -2.79
C ASP A 26 0.80 12.43 -2.59
N PRO A 27 0.50 13.60 -3.19
CA PRO A 27 -0.78 14.31 -3.06
C PRO A 27 -2.01 13.50 -3.54
N ASN A 28 -1.81 12.41 -4.26
CA ASN A 28 -2.84 11.42 -4.55
C ASN A 28 -2.89 10.42 -3.38
N GLU A 29 -3.64 10.78 -2.33
CA GLU A 29 -3.79 10.05 -1.05
C GLU A 29 -4.25 8.58 -1.20
N VAL A 30 -3.41 7.70 -1.72
CA VAL A 30 -3.68 6.26 -1.71
C VAL A 30 -3.65 5.78 -0.28
N THR A 31 -4.72 5.15 0.16
CA THR A 31 -4.81 4.57 1.50
C THR A 31 -4.98 3.07 1.39
N ILE A 32 -4.25 2.29 2.18
CA ILE A 32 -4.22 0.83 2.08
C ILE A 32 -4.43 0.21 3.44
N CYS A 33 -5.42 -0.67 3.59
CA CYS A 33 -5.65 -1.35 4.84
C CYS A 33 -4.57 -2.39 5.14
N VAL A 34 -4.40 -2.70 6.44
CA VAL A 34 -3.48 -3.74 6.91
C VAL A 34 -3.80 -5.09 6.27
N ASP A 35 -5.07 -5.48 6.15
CA ASP A 35 -5.46 -6.77 5.56
C ASP A 35 -4.93 -6.94 4.12
N CYS A 36 -4.99 -5.88 3.29
CA CYS A 36 -4.48 -5.94 1.90
C CYS A 36 -2.96 -6.06 1.88
N TYR A 37 -2.28 -5.38 2.80
CA TYR A 37 -0.83 -5.51 2.97
C TYR A 37 -0.44 -6.91 3.45
N GLU A 38 -1.14 -7.46 4.45
CA GLU A 38 -0.86 -8.79 4.98
C GLU A 38 -1.12 -9.88 3.95
N LYS A 39 -2.19 -9.76 3.16
CA LYS A 39 -2.45 -10.67 2.04
C LYS A 39 -1.31 -10.65 1.03
N TRP A 40 -0.86 -9.47 0.60
CA TRP A 40 0.31 -9.36 -0.26
C TRP A 40 1.57 -9.95 0.37
N ALA A 41 1.73 -9.81 1.69
CA ALA A 41 2.84 -10.40 2.41
C ALA A 41 2.79 -11.93 2.45
N GLN A 42 1.59 -12.52 2.55
CA GLN A 42 1.35 -13.96 2.46
C GLN A 42 1.57 -14.47 1.02
N ASP A 43 1.25 -13.66 0.02
CA ASP A 43 1.46 -13.97 -1.40
C ASP A 43 2.95 -13.89 -1.83
N GLY A 44 3.88 -13.72 -0.88
CA GLY A 44 5.33 -13.78 -1.12
C GLY A 44 6.02 -12.42 -1.24
N ARG A 45 5.33 -11.31 -0.92
CA ARG A 45 5.91 -9.94 -0.93
C ARG A 45 6.58 -9.58 -2.26
N GLN A 46 5.96 -9.97 -3.37
CA GLN A 46 6.53 -9.73 -4.69
C GLN A 46 6.20 -8.31 -5.20
N CYS A 47 7.18 -7.64 -5.78
CA CYS A 47 6.95 -6.40 -6.51
C CYS A 47 6.12 -6.68 -7.78
N SER A 48 4.97 -6.05 -7.91
CA SER A 48 4.08 -6.19 -9.06
C SER A 48 4.68 -5.69 -10.37
N HIS A 49 5.65 -4.76 -10.30
CA HIS A 49 6.35 -4.19 -11.45
C HIS A 49 7.53 -5.07 -11.91
N CYS A 50 8.59 -5.19 -11.09
CA CYS A 50 9.83 -5.89 -11.47
C CYS A 50 9.85 -7.38 -11.11
N LYS A 51 8.82 -7.91 -10.44
CA LYS A 51 8.69 -9.31 -10.00
C LYS A 51 9.74 -9.79 -8.98
N THR A 52 10.63 -8.92 -8.55
CA THR A 52 11.57 -9.18 -7.45
C THR A 52 10.82 -9.30 -6.12
N ILE A 53 11.26 -10.22 -5.28
CA ILE A 53 10.75 -10.41 -3.92
C ILE A 53 11.34 -9.32 -3.01
N PHE A 54 10.53 -8.77 -2.11
CA PHE A 54 11.02 -7.86 -1.09
C PHE A 54 11.94 -8.58 -0.11
N HIS A 55 13.18 -8.11 0.00
CA HIS A 55 14.16 -8.59 0.96
C HIS A 55 14.62 -7.42 1.83
N GLY A 56 14.07 -7.27 3.04
CA GLY A 56 14.58 -6.33 4.05
C GLY A 56 13.85 -4.97 4.11
N PRO A 57 14.57 -3.85 4.41
CA PRO A 57 13.98 -2.55 4.78
C PRO A 57 13.59 -1.69 3.56
N GLN A 58 13.30 -2.31 2.43
CA GLN A 58 12.89 -1.61 1.21
C GLN A 58 11.59 -0.84 1.44
N ASP A 59 11.47 0.32 0.82
CA ASP A 59 10.26 1.13 0.87
C ASP A 59 9.15 0.49 0.04
N LEU A 60 7.99 0.30 0.67
CA LEU A 60 6.78 -0.19 0.00
C LEU A 60 6.16 0.92 -0.85
N ALA A 61 5.63 0.53 -2.00
CA ALA A 61 4.86 1.40 -2.86
C ALA A 61 3.62 0.73 -3.45
N ALA A 62 2.68 1.58 -3.87
CA ALA A 62 1.46 1.20 -4.56
C ALA A 62 1.50 1.61 -6.04
N PHE A 63 1.06 0.71 -6.91
CA PHE A 63 0.94 0.90 -8.36
C PHE A 63 -0.52 1.02 -8.75
N PHE A 64 -0.83 1.94 -9.67
CA PHE A 64 -2.21 2.20 -10.10
C PHE A 64 -2.65 1.32 -11.30
N LYS A 65 -1.74 0.71 -12.08
CA LYS A 65 -2.09 0.14 -13.39
C LYS A 65 -1.34 -1.14 -13.80
N PRO A 66 -1.96 -1.99 -14.65
CA PRO A 66 -3.37 -1.96 -15.10
C PRO A 66 -4.36 -2.45 -14.03
N ARG A 67 -3.86 -3.04 -12.94
CA ARG A 67 -4.59 -3.33 -11.70
C ARG A 67 -3.76 -2.81 -10.52
N PRO A 68 -4.40 -2.40 -9.41
CA PRO A 68 -3.69 -2.07 -8.18
C PRO A 68 -2.68 -3.15 -7.81
N GLY A 69 -1.46 -2.76 -7.45
CA GLY A 69 -0.39 -3.69 -7.09
C GLY A 69 0.56 -3.10 -6.06
N PHE A 70 1.23 -3.95 -5.29
CA PHE A 70 2.29 -3.54 -4.37
C PHE A 70 3.65 -3.69 -5.03
N GLY A 71 4.65 -2.96 -4.58
CA GLY A 71 6.03 -3.17 -5.00
C GLY A 71 6.99 -2.17 -4.41
N HIS A 72 8.18 -2.05 -4.98
CA HIS A 72 9.19 -1.14 -4.43
C HIS A 72 8.95 0.31 -4.86
N ALA A 73 9.26 1.26 -3.99
CA ALA A 73 9.14 2.68 -4.31
C ALA A 73 10.06 3.12 -5.46
N ASP A 74 11.25 2.54 -5.60
CA ASP A 74 12.19 2.79 -6.70
C ASP A 74 11.68 2.27 -8.05
N CYS A 75 10.69 1.38 -8.05
CA CYS A 75 10.05 0.89 -9.27
C CYS A 75 8.98 1.86 -9.83
N GLY A 76 8.85 3.08 -9.27
CA GLY A 76 7.97 4.14 -9.78
C GLY A 76 6.53 4.12 -9.24
N GLY A 77 6.29 3.36 -8.17
CA GLY A 77 5.01 3.39 -7.43
C GLY A 77 4.97 4.52 -6.41
N VAL A 78 3.78 4.83 -5.89
CA VAL A 78 3.63 5.81 -4.80
C VAL A 78 4.12 5.20 -3.50
N ARG A 79 5.14 5.81 -2.90
CA ARG A 79 5.73 5.37 -1.63
C ARG A 79 4.69 5.42 -0.52
N LEU A 80 4.59 4.32 0.22
CA LEU A 80 3.68 4.16 1.34
C LEU A 80 4.40 4.39 2.67
N THR A 81 3.76 5.15 3.54
CA THR A 81 4.11 5.34 4.95
C THR A 81 3.02 4.80 5.85
N ARG A 82 3.38 4.32 7.04
CA ARG A 82 2.41 3.89 8.04
C ARG A 82 1.94 5.06 8.91
#